data_AF-A0A7W3THM8-F1
#
_entry.id   AF-A0A7W3THM8-F1
#
_cell.length_a   1.000
_cell.length_b   1.000
_cell.length_c   1.000
_cell.angle_alpha   90.00
_cell.angle_beta   90.00
_cell.angle_gamma   90.00
#
_symmetry.space_group_name_H-M   'P 1'
#
loop_
_entity.id
_entity.type
_entity.pdbx_description
1 polymer ?
#
loop_
_entity_poly.entity_id
_entity_poly.type
_entity_poly.pdbx_seq_one_letter_code
_entity_poly.pdbx_strand_id
1 'polypeptide(L)'
;VVEAVREAADRLSTAREGARAPAAGGGGVDTAADAVAAVRRVDRLLEDRLLPHEYAEEHELYPALAGVLGGAEATATMSRAHAEIERLARRVRTHLDLLGPEAGEFPPEQVVDLRAVLYGLHTVLRMHFAQEEESYFSMIPTDPVPTDPASPGPGH
;
A
#
# COMPACT_ATOMS: atom_id res chain seq x y z
N VAL A 1 -2.16 3.36 5.13
CA VAL A 1 -1.56 3.85 3.86
C VAL A 1 -2.62 3.94 2.77
N VAL A 2 -3.42 2.89 2.55
CA VAL A 2 -4.55 2.84 1.59
C VAL A 2 -5.36 4.13 1.49
N GLU A 3 -6.00 4.55 2.60
CA GLU A 3 -6.89 5.72 2.57
C GLU A 3 -6.13 7.01 2.26
N ALA A 4 -4.90 7.17 2.75
CA ALA A 4 -4.08 8.34 2.44
C ALA A 4 -3.75 8.43 0.93
N VAL A 5 -3.52 7.28 0.27
CA VAL A 5 -3.28 7.20 -1.18
C VAL A 5 -4.52 7.63 -1.96
N ARG A 6 -5.70 7.12 -1.57
CA ARG A 6 -6.97 7.52 -2.18
C ARG A 6 -7.24 9.00 -2.00
N GLU A 7 -7.09 9.49 -0.78
CA GLU A 7 -7.29 10.88 -0.40
C GLU A 7 -6.38 11.84 -1.20
N ALA A 8 -5.13 11.45 -1.45
CA ALA A 8 -4.21 12.21 -2.31
C ALA A 8 -4.67 12.24 -3.77
N ALA A 9 -5.15 11.12 -4.32
CA ALA A 9 -5.67 11.05 -5.68
C ALA A 9 -6.95 11.90 -5.87
N ASP A 10 -7.82 11.90 -4.87
CA ASP A 10 -9.05 12.69 -4.86
C ASP A 10 -8.73 14.20 -4.81
N ARG A 11 -7.80 14.62 -3.94
CA ARG A 11 -7.33 16.02 -3.87
C ARG A 11 -6.72 16.52 -5.18
N LEU A 12 -5.92 15.69 -5.86
CA LEU A 12 -5.38 16.03 -7.17
C LEU A 12 -6.49 16.24 -8.22
N SER A 13 -7.58 15.48 -8.14
CA SER A 13 -8.74 15.65 -9.02
C SER A 13 -9.44 16.97 -8.75
N THR A 14 -9.70 17.29 -7.48
CA THR A 14 -10.33 18.55 -7.07
C THR A 14 -9.49 19.77 -7.46
N ALA A 15 -8.17 19.74 -7.21
CA ALA A 15 -7.27 20.84 -7.58
C ALA A 15 -7.28 21.09 -9.10
N ARG A 16 -7.25 20.03 -9.91
CA ARG A 16 -7.33 20.11 -11.38
C ARG A 16 -8.65 20.68 -11.88
N GLU A 17 -9.76 20.30 -11.25
CA GLU A 17 -11.10 20.80 -11.60
C GLU A 17 -11.23 22.29 -11.24
N GLY A 18 -10.73 22.70 -10.07
CA GLY A 18 -10.66 24.09 -9.65
C GLY A 18 -9.86 24.96 -10.62
N ALA A 19 -8.70 24.46 -11.10
CA ALA A 19 -7.87 25.16 -12.09
C ALA A 19 -8.53 25.29 -13.47
N ARG A 20 -9.52 24.45 -13.81
CA ARG A 20 -10.28 24.52 -15.08
C ARG A 20 -11.51 25.42 -15.00
N ALA A 21 -12.00 25.74 -13.80
CA ALA A 21 -13.16 26.61 -13.62
C ALA A 21 -12.77 28.09 -13.84
N PRO A 22 -13.64 28.92 -14.43
CA PRO A 22 -13.41 30.37 -14.51
C PRO A 22 -13.26 30.93 -13.09
N ALA A 23 -12.25 31.77 -12.86
CA ALA A 23 -11.80 32.25 -11.55
C ALA A 23 -12.94 32.81 -10.68
N ALA A 24 -13.59 31.92 -9.91
CA ALA A 24 -14.57 32.24 -8.91
C ALA A 24 -13.97 31.91 -7.55
N GLY A 25 -13.25 32.89 -6.98
CA GLY A 25 -12.78 32.87 -5.59
C GLY A 25 -11.44 32.16 -5.35
N GLY A 26 -10.63 32.72 -4.46
CA GLY A 26 -9.23 32.36 -4.19
C GLY A 26 -8.93 30.99 -3.57
N GLY A 27 -9.81 29.99 -3.72
CA GLY A 27 -9.62 28.63 -3.16
C GLY A 27 -8.74 27.69 -4.01
N GLY A 28 -8.38 28.07 -5.24
CA GLY A 28 -7.58 27.21 -6.14
C GLY A 28 -6.15 26.97 -5.65
N VAL A 29 -5.51 27.97 -5.05
CA VAL A 29 -4.11 27.84 -4.57
C VAL A 29 -4.02 26.96 -3.33
N ASP A 30 -4.96 27.11 -2.38
CA ASP A 30 -5.01 26.30 -1.16
C ASP A 30 -5.27 24.81 -1.51
N THR A 31 -6.18 24.54 -2.45
CA THR A 31 -6.48 23.16 -2.88
C THR A 31 -5.30 22.49 -3.61
N ALA A 32 -4.52 23.24 -4.38
CA ALA A 32 -3.31 22.73 -5.03
C ALA A 32 -2.19 22.42 -4.00
N ALA A 33 -1.96 23.32 -3.05
CA ALA A 33 -0.98 23.11 -1.99
C ALA A 33 -1.35 21.92 -1.08
N ASP A 34 -2.63 21.77 -0.77
CA ASP A 34 -3.16 20.62 -0.03
C ASP A 34 -2.95 19.30 -0.79
N ALA A 35 -3.11 19.30 -2.12
CA ALA A 35 -2.84 18.14 -2.95
C ALA A 35 -1.35 17.75 -2.90
N VAL A 36 -0.44 18.72 -3.03
CA VAL A 36 1.02 18.49 -2.88
C VAL A 36 1.35 17.92 -1.51
N ALA A 37 0.79 18.51 -0.44
CA ALA A 37 1.01 18.04 0.93
C ALA A 37 0.49 16.61 1.14
N ALA A 38 -0.64 16.25 0.55
CA ALA A 38 -1.19 14.89 0.61
C ALA A 38 -0.29 13.87 -0.10
N VAL A 39 0.23 14.20 -1.29
CA VAL A 39 1.17 13.31 -2.00
C VAL A 39 2.48 13.13 -1.22
N ARG A 40 3.04 14.21 -0.66
CA ARG A 40 4.23 14.13 0.23
C ARG A 40 3.97 13.30 1.48
N ARG A 41 2.75 13.31 2.01
CA ARG A 41 2.36 12.45 3.14
C ARG A 41 2.30 10.98 2.74
N VAL A 42 1.70 10.67 1.59
CA VAL A 42 1.67 9.30 1.03
C VAL A 42 3.08 8.78 0.90
N ASP A 43 3.94 9.56 0.27
CA ASP A 43 5.32 9.21 0.02
C ASP A 43 6.12 8.87 1.30
N ARG A 44 6.00 9.70 2.35
CA ARG A 44 6.58 9.38 3.66
C ARG A 44 6.02 8.10 4.28
N LEU A 45 4.70 7.89 4.16
CA LEU A 45 4.09 6.65 4.67
C LEU A 45 4.58 5.40 3.92
N LEU A 46 4.91 5.54 2.64
CA LEU A 46 5.48 4.45 1.85
C LEU A 46 6.91 4.13 2.33
N GLU A 47 7.79 5.12 2.39
CA GLU A 47 9.20 4.94 2.80
C GLU A 47 9.35 4.54 4.27
N ASP A 48 8.64 5.22 5.17
CA ASP A 48 8.90 5.07 6.60
C ASP A 48 8.25 3.80 7.16
N ARG A 49 7.27 3.22 6.45
CA ARG A 49 6.45 2.13 6.99
C ARG A 49 6.22 0.98 6.02
N LEU A 50 5.64 1.26 4.86
CA LEU A 50 5.12 0.19 4.01
C LEU A 50 6.27 -0.59 3.34
N LEU A 51 7.16 0.10 2.63
CA LEU A 51 8.25 -0.55 1.90
C LEU A 51 9.21 -1.30 2.84
N PRO A 52 9.58 -0.77 4.03
CA PRO A 52 10.37 -1.55 5.00
C PRO A 52 9.66 -2.82 5.48
N HIS A 53 8.34 -2.76 5.65
CA HIS A 53 7.55 -3.92 6.05
C HIS A 53 7.54 -5.00 4.97
N GLU A 54 7.18 -4.65 3.73
CA GLU A 54 7.17 -5.58 2.59
C GLU A 54 8.57 -6.17 2.36
N TYR A 55 9.63 -5.36 2.49
CA TYR A 55 11.01 -5.82 2.38
C TYR A 55 11.35 -6.89 3.43
N ALA A 56 10.98 -6.66 4.70
CA ALA A 56 11.20 -7.63 5.77
C ALA A 56 10.42 -8.93 5.54
N GLU A 57 9.21 -8.85 4.98
CA GLU A 57 8.46 -10.05 4.62
C GLU A 57 9.19 -10.88 3.56
N GLU A 58 9.60 -10.24 2.46
CA GLU A 58 10.29 -10.90 1.34
C GLU A 58 11.61 -11.56 1.73
N HIS A 59 12.40 -10.88 2.58
CA HIS A 59 13.79 -11.27 2.83
C HIS A 59 13.99 -12.02 4.15
N GLU A 60 13.03 -11.94 5.08
CA GLU A 60 13.14 -12.55 6.40
C GLU A 60 11.99 -13.53 6.66
N LEU A 61 10.74 -13.07 6.56
CA LEU A 61 9.58 -13.87 6.96
C LEU A 61 9.30 -15.04 6.01
N TYR A 62 9.13 -14.77 4.71
CA TYR A 62 8.79 -15.81 3.73
C TYR A 62 9.87 -16.90 3.64
N PRO A 63 11.18 -16.59 3.63
CA PRO A 63 12.22 -17.61 3.70
C PRO A 63 12.13 -18.48 4.96
N ALA A 64 11.82 -17.88 6.13
CA ALA A 64 11.67 -18.62 7.37
C ALA A 64 10.43 -19.54 7.38
N LEU A 65 9.37 -19.17 6.67
CA LEU A 65 8.11 -19.93 6.59
C LEU A 65 8.02 -20.88 5.40
N ALA A 66 9.00 -20.89 4.49
CA ALA A 66 8.94 -21.67 3.24
C ALA A 66 8.64 -23.16 3.46
N GLY A 67 9.19 -23.78 4.51
CA GLY A 67 8.92 -25.18 4.85
C GLY A 67 7.48 -25.44 5.31
N VAL A 68 6.85 -24.46 5.98
CA VAL A 68 5.47 -24.55 6.49
C VAL A 68 4.45 -24.26 5.39
N LEU A 69 4.76 -23.31 4.51
CA LEU A 69 3.86 -22.85 3.44
C LEU A 69 3.87 -23.76 2.20
N GLY A 70 4.73 -24.78 2.15
CA GLY A 70 4.83 -25.70 1.00
C GLY A 70 5.77 -25.22 -0.11
N GLY A 71 6.71 -24.33 0.22
CA GLY A 71 7.75 -23.82 -0.68
C GLY A 71 7.54 -22.36 -1.10
N ALA A 72 8.51 -21.82 -1.84
CA ALA A 72 8.53 -20.41 -2.26
C ALA A 72 7.37 -20.01 -3.19
N GLU A 73 6.80 -20.97 -3.93
CA GLU A 73 5.64 -20.71 -4.81
C GLU A 73 4.39 -20.27 -4.04
N ALA A 74 4.29 -20.63 -2.74
CA ALA A 74 3.16 -20.26 -1.90
C ALA A 74 3.04 -18.75 -1.69
N THR A 75 4.18 -18.03 -1.66
CA THR A 75 4.23 -16.57 -1.47
C THR A 75 4.40 -15.80 -2.78
N ALA A 76 4.57 -16.48 -3.92
CA ALA A 76 4.86 -15.85 -5.21
C ALA A 76 3.80 -14.84 -5.70
N THR A 77 2.54 -14.98 -5.27
CA THR A 77 1.50 -13.98 -5.57
C THR A 77 1.65 -12.73 -4.71
N MET A 78 1.97 -12.88 -3.42
CA MET A 78 2.26 -11.76 -2.53
C MET A 78 3.50 -11.00 -2.98
N SER A 79 4.57 -11.71 -3.35
CA SER A 79 5.79 -11.08 -3.85
C SER A 79 5.60 -10.28 -5.14
N ARG A 80 4.69 -10.72 -6.01
CA ARG A 80 4.31 -9.94 -7.19
C ARG A 80 3.53 -8.67 -6.83
N ALA A 81 2.71 -8.70 -5.77
CA ALA A 81 2.03 -7.53 -5.26
C ALA A 81 3.03 -6.53 -4.67
N HIS A 82 3.96 -6.98 -3.82
CA HIS A 82 5.03 -6.13 -3.26
C HIS A 82 5.86 -5.46 -4.36
N ALA A 83 6.30 -6.22 -5.37
CA ALA A 83 7.05 -5.66 -6.49
C ALA A 83 6.29 -4.55 -7.25
N GLU A 84 4.96 -4.70 -7.39
CA GLU A 84 4.13 -3.68 -8.04
C GLU A 84 3.90 -2.45 -7.13
N ILE A 85 3.74 -2.66 -5.82
CA ILE A 85 3.66 -1.58 -4.84
C ILE A 85 4.94 -0.76 -4.86
N GLU A 86 6.10 -1.41 -4.79
CA GLU A 86 7.42 -0.77 -4.84
C GLU A 86 7.60 0.01 -6.16
N ARG A 87 7.19 -0.57 -7.29
CA ARG A 87 7.23 0.10 -8.60
C ARG A 87 6.38 1.37 -8.63
N LEU A 88 5.16 1.34 -8.09
CA LEU A 88 4.27 2.49 -8.05
C LEU A 88 4.73 3.53 -7.03
N ALA A 89 5.26 3.11 -5.88
CA ALA A 89 5.87 3.99 -4.89
C ALA A 89 7.05 4.78 -5.46
N ARG A 90 7.95 4.11 -6.20
CA ARG A 90 9.04 4.80 -6.93
C ARG A 90 8.51 5.84 -7.91
N ARG A 91 7.39 5.58 -8.60
CA ARG A 91 6.78 6.56 -9.51
C ARG A 91 6.23 7.77 -8.77
N VAL A 92 5.63 7.58 -7.58
CA VAL A 92 5.20 8.71 -6.72
C VAL A 92 6.41 9.57 -6.33
N ARG A 93 7.50 8.94 -5.85
CA ARG A 93 8.78 9.60 -5.55
C ARG A 93 9.29 10.40 -6.75
N THR A 94 9.35 9.79 -7.93
CA THR A 94 9.81 10.48 -9.16
C THR A 94 8.98 11.73 -9.46
N HIS A 95 7.65 11.68 -9.31
CA HIS A 95 6.82 12.88 -9.50
C HIS A 95 7.14 13.97 -8.47
N LEU A 96 7.40 13.62 -7.21
CA LEU A 96 7.81 14.59 -6.18
C LEU A 96 9.20 15.17 -6.44
N ASP A 97 10.14 14.36 -6.89
CA ASP A 97 11.50 14.81 -7.21
C ASP A 97 11.49 15.79 -8.40
N LEU A 98 10.67 15.50 -9.43
CA LEU A 98 10.48 16.38 -10.58
C LEU A 98 9.74 17.68 -10.22
N LEU A 99 8.84 17.64 -9.25
CA LEU A 99 8.13 18.82 -8.74
C LEU A 99 9.09 19.76 -7.97
N GLY A 100 9.98 19.19 -7.16
CA GLY A 100 10.88 19.93 -6.28
C GLY A 100 10.27 20.32 -4.92
N PRO A 101 11.11 20.73 -3.95
CA PRO A 101 10.69 20.92 -2.55
C PRO A 101 9.83 22.16 -2.30
N GLU A 102 10.02 23.23 -3.08
CA GLU A 102 9.36 24.53 -2.85
C GLU A 102 8.06 24.71 -3.63
N ALA A 103 7.74 23.81 -4.56
CA ALA A 103 6.56 23.96 -5.40
C ALA A 103 5.27 23.64 -4.64
N GLY A 104 4.26 24.52 -4.80
CA GLY A 104 2.94 24.40 -4.17
C GLY A 104 1.87 23.79 -5.08
N GLU A 105 2.18 23.45 -6.33
CA GLU A 105 1.23 22.88 -7.29
C GLU A 105 1.94 21.96 -8.27
N PHE A 106 1.31 20.82 -8.59
CA PHE A 106 1.78 19.94 -9.67
C PHE A 106 1.39 20.50 -11.04
N PRO A 107 2.30 20.48 -12.03
CA PRO A 107 1.96 20.83 -13.40
C PRO A 107 0.81 19.97 -13.96
N PRO A 108 -0.11 20.51 -14.78
CA PRO A 108 -1.29 19.79 -15.27
C PRO A 108 -0.99 18.47 -15.98
N GLU A 109 0.15 18.37 -16.65
CA GLU A 109 0.66 17.16 -17.30
C GLU A 109 1.09 16.10 -16.28
N GLN A 110 1.71 16.48 -15.17
CA GLN A 110 2.08 15.55 -14.10
C GLN A 110 0.86 15.04 -13.34
N VAL A 111 -0.16 15.89 -13.15
CA VAL A 111 -1.37 15.53 -12.39
C VAL A 111 -2.09 14.32 -12.98
N VAL A 112 -2.16 14.21 -14.31
CA VAL A 112 -2.86 13.07 -14.96
C VAL A 112 -2.17 11.76 -14.63
N ASP A 113 -0.86 11.71 -14.84
CA ASP A 113 -0.05 10.51 -14.66
C ASP A 113 0.06 10.14 -13.18
N LEU A 114 0.32 11.12 -12.30
CA LEU A 114 0.41 10.91 -10.86
C LEU A 114 -0.91 10.39 -10.28
N ARG A 115 -2.06 10.89 -10.76
CA ARG A 115 -3.36 10.38 -10.34
C ARG A 115 -3.57 8.92 -10.76
N ALA A 116 -3.16 8.57 -11.97
CA ALA A 116 -3.22 7.17 -12.43
C ALA A 116 -2.32 6.27 -11.56
N VAL A 117 -1.13 6.75 -11.19
CA VAL A 117 -0.23 6.05 -10.25
C VAL A 117 -0.91 5.85 -8.89
N LEU A 118 -1.49 6.89 -8.31
CA LEU A 118 -2.08 6.82 -6.97
C LEU A 118 -3.33 5.92 -6.93
N TYR A 119 -4.22 5.99 -7.92
CA TYR A 119 -5.36 5.06 -7.96
C TYR A 119 -4.92 3.61 -8.25
N GLY A 120 -3.90 3.41 -9.08
CA GLY A 120 -3.27 2.11 -9.27
C GLY A 120 -2.74 1.56 -7.95
N LEU A 121 -1.95 2.37 -7.23
CA LEU A 121 -1.37 2.01 -5.94
C LEU A 121 -2.46 1.70 -4.90
N HIS A 122 -3.49 2.55 -4.79
CA HIS A 122 -4.63 2.30 -3.91
C HIS A 122 -5.30 0.94 -4.20
N THR A 123 -5.48 0.62 -5.48
CA THR A 123 -6.11 -0.65 -5.89
C THR A 123 -5.26 -1.85 -5.52
N VAL A 124 -3.95 -1.80 -5.81
CA VAL A 124 -3.01 -2.88 -5.47
C VAL A 124 -2.92 -3.05 -3.96
N LEU A 125 -2.80 -1.96 -3.18
CA LEU A 125 -2.75 -2.03 -1.72
C LEU A 125 -4.01 -2.66 -1.13
N ARG A 126 -5.20 -2.30 -1.65
CA ARG A 126 -6.45 -2.91 -1.19
C ARG A 126 -6.50 -4.41 -1.45
N MET A 127 -6.05 -4.84 -2.63
CA MET A 127 -5.98 -6.25 -2.96
C MET A 127 -4.97 -6.96 -2.05
N HIS A 128 -3.77 -6.40 -1.92
CA HIS A 128 -2.68 -6.94 -1.12
C HIS A 128 -3.09 -7.15 0.36
N PHE A 129 -3.67 -6.14 1.02
CA PHE A 129 -4.12 -6.29 2.41
C PHE A 129 -5.27 -7.30 2.57
N ALA A 130 -6.17 -7.41 1.58
CA ALA A 130 -7.19 -8.46 1.61
C ALA A 130 -6.56 -9.86 1.51
N GLN A 131 -5.52 -10.02 0.69
CA GLN A 131 -4.78 -11.27 0.58
C GLN A 131 -3.98 -11.61 1.85
N GLU A 132 -3.41 -10.61 2.52
CA GLU A 132 -2.78 -10.80 3.83
C GLU A 132 -3.78 -11.31 4.87
N GLU A 133 -4.94 -10.65 5.00
CA GLU A 133 -5.99 -11.06 5.94
C GLU A 133 -6.40 -12.52 5.70
N GLU A 134 -6.67 -12.91 4.45
CA GLU A 134 -6.99 -14.30 4.08
C GLU A 134 -5.86 -15.28 4.45
N SER A 135 -4.61 -14.89 4.21
CA SER A 135 -3.44 -15.73 4.51
C SER A 135 -3.24 -15.92 6.02
N TYR A 136 -3.43 -14.86 6.82
CA TYR A 136 -3.40 -14.96 8.29
C TYR A 136 -4.50 -15.89 8.82
N PHE A 137 -5.72 -15.83 8.27
CA PHE A 137 -6.78 -16.76 8.65
C PHE A 137 -6.43 -18.21 8.32
N SER A 138 -5.73 -18.47 7.21
CA SER A 138 -5.29 -19.83 6.85
C SER A 138 -4.14 -20.36 7.70
N MET A 139 -3.38 -19.49 8.39
CA MET A 139 -2.25 -19.87 9.25
C MET A 139 -2.64 -20.10 10.71
N ILE A 140 -3.85 -19.70 11.13
CA ILE A 140 -4.38 -20.05 12.45
C ILE A 140 -4.78 -21.53 12.44
N PRO A 141 -4.18 -22.39 13.28
CA PRO A 141 -4.57 -23.79 13.36
C PRO A 141 -6.06 -23.88 13.74
N THR A 142 -6.90 -24.39 12.84
CA THR A 142 -8.33 -24.60 13.08
C THR A 142 -8.64 -25.92 13.79
N ASP A 143 -7.63 -26.74 14.05
CA ASP A 143 -7.84 -28.01 14.75
C ASP A 143 -7.80 -27.81 16.27
N PRO A 144 -8.86 -28.19 17.01
CA PRO A 144 -8.71 -28.40 18.44
C PRO A 144 -7.64 -29.48 18.63
N VAL A 145 -6.64 -29.19 19.47
CA VAL A 145 -5.69 -30.20 19.95
C VAL A 145 -6.50 -31.43 20.39
N PRO A 146 -6.31 -32.62 19.80
CA PRO A 146 -6.98 -33.81 20.28
C PRO A 146 -6.52 -34.03 21.71
N THR A 147 -7.39 -33.78 22.69
CA THR A 147 -7.19 -34.28 24.05
C THR A 147 -7.36 -35.79 23.96
N ASP A 148 -6.27 -36.52 23.86
CA ASP A 148 -6.25 -37.98 23.86
C ASP A 148 -6.79 -38.50 25.20
N PRO A 149 -7.99 -39.13 25.27
CA PRO A 149 -8.51 -39.71 26.49
C PRO A 149 -8.20 -41.21 26.48
N ALA A 150 -6.92 -41.59 26.53
CA ALA A 150 -6.56 -43.00 26.67
C ALA A 150 -5.20 -43.19 27.38
N SER A 151 -5.17 -42.91 28.69
CA SER A 151 -4.27 -43.69 29.56
C SER A 151 -5.02 -44.92 30.07
N PRO A 152 -4.57 -46.15 29.78
CA PRO A 152 -5.14 -47.34 30.40
C PRO A 152 -4.71 -47.35 31.87
N GLY A 153 -5.67 -47.26 32.79
CA GLY A 153 -5.42 -47.45 34.22
C GLY A 153 -4.85 -48.86 34.48
N PRO A 154 -3.94 -49.04 35.45
CA PRO A 154 -3.40 -50.35 35.75
C PRO A 154 -4.51 -51.20 36.39
N GLY A 155 -4.67 -52.43 35.91
CA GLY A 155 -5.66 -53.36 36.45
C GLY A 155 -5.40 -53.69 37.92
N HIS A 156 -6.48 -53.75 38.70
CA HIS A 156 -6.81 -54.83 39.64
C HIS A 156 -8.22 -54.68 40.18
#